data_AF-A0A7I0NP61-F1
#
_entry.id   AF-A0A7I0NP61-F1
#
_cell.length_a   1.000
_cell.length_b   1.000
_cell.length_c   1.000
_cell.angle_alpha   90.00
_cell.angle_beta   90.00
_cell.angle_gamma   90.00
#
_symmetry.space_group_name_H-M   'P 1'
#
loop_
_entity.id
_entity.type
_entity.pdbx_description
1 polymer ?
#
loop_
_entity_poly.entity_id
_entity_poly.type
_entity_poly.pdbx_seq_one_letter_code
_entity_poly.pdbx_strand_id
1 'polypeptide(L)'
;MKRTQLLWMIPFFSIHFLVAQEESSSDTQQTYRDFVVFSQADQLRQYTNSQQTNAVFIQQIGDKNTILSNIQSNSSLISIVQKGNENDISIREQADRTEKELTQLGNRNSIEEIGFNAGLVTKSEVLQQGSELKFRRYGSNSLSKDMKVKMTGTDKTIIIRNF
;
A
#
# COMPACT_ATOMS: atom_id res chain seq x y z
N MET A 1 29.27 32.96 72.62
CA MET A 1 29.52 31.93 71.58
C MET A 1 28.21 31.24 71.22
N LYS A 2 27.76 31.42 69.98
CA LYS A 2 26.96 30.47 69.17
C LYS A 2 26.78 31.13 67.80
N ARG A 3 27.54 30.64 66.81
CA ARG A 3 27.45 31.03 65.39
C ARG A 3 26.46 30.07 64.74
N THR A 4 25.40 30.57 64.13
CA THR A 4 24.53 29.80 63.23
C THR A 4 24.80 30.26 61.81
N GLN A 5 25.28 29.31 60.99
CA GLN A 5 25.74 29.51 59.63
C GLN A 5 24.53 29.58 58.68
N LEU A 6 24.55 30.54 57.75
CA LEU A 6 23.57 30.68 56.68
C LEU A 6 24.07 29.90 55.46
N LEU A 7 23.41 28.77 55.14
CA LEU A 7 23.74 27.93 54.00
C LEU A 7 23.10 28.52 52.73
N TRP A 8 23.91 29.05 51.81
CA TRP A 8 23.45 29.49 50.49
C TRP A 8 23.42 28.32 49.52
N MET A 9 22.22 27.91 49.06
CA MET A 9 22.08 27.01 47.92
C MET A 9 22.28 27.80 46.62
N ILE A 10 23.31 27.46 45.86
CA ILE A 10 23.54 27.97 44.50
C ILE A 10 22.74 27.10 43.53
N PRO A 11 21.80 27.65 42.74
CA PRO A 11 21.15 26.87 41.68
C PRO A 11 22.12 26.72 40.49
N PHE A 12 22.43 25.47 40.13
CA PHE A 12 23.11 25.15 38.87
C PHE A 12 22.10 25.26 37.73
N PHE A 13 22.23 26.31 36.90
CA PHE A 13 21.45 26.49 35.70
C PHE A 13 22.24 25.94 34.50
N SER A 14 21.84 24.79 33.95
CA SER A 14 22.45 24.22 32.74
C SER A 14 21.68 24.67 31.50
N ILE A 15 22.33 25.45 30.64
CA ILE A 15 21.78 25.90 29.35
C ILE A 15 22.05 24.80 28.33
N HIS A 16 21.00 24.17 27.79
CA HIS A 16 21.11 23.24 26.66
C HIS A 16 20.75 23.97 25.36
N PHE A 17 21.71 24.09 24.45
CA PHE A 17 21.43 24.46 23.06
C PHE A 17 21.19 23.18 22.25
N LEU A 18 19.98 23.03 21.71
CA LEU A 18 19.66 22.02 20.71
C LEU A 18 19.78 22.66 19.32
N VAL A 19 20.56 22.03 18.45
CA VAL A 19 20.56 22.30 17.01
C VAL A 19 19.83 21.14 16.36
N ALA A 20 18.73 21.42 15.65
CA ALA A 20 18.09 20.43 14.78
C ALA A 20 18.82 20.44 13.43
N GLN A 21 19.31 19.29 12.99
CA GLN A 21 19.92 19.11 11.67
C GLN A 21 18.90 18.47 10.73
N GLU A 22 18.73 19.04 9.53
CA GLU A 22 17.94 18.49 8.44
C GLU A 22 18.88 17.75 7.47
N GLU A 23 18.67 16.45 7.28
CA GLU A 23 19.44 15.64 6.33
C GLU A 23 18.74 15.67 4.96
N SER A 24 19.26 16.50 4.05
CA SER A 24 18.87 16.51 2.64
C SER A 24 19.61 15.39 1.90
N SER A 25 18.95 14.26 1.66
CA SER A 25 19.45 13.22 0.75
C SER A 25 19.01 13.54 -0.68
N SER A 26 19.96 13.96 -1.51
CA SER A 26 19.78 14.15 -2.95
C SER A 26 20.40 13.00 -3.76
N ASP A 27 19.65 12.60 -4.78
CA ASP A 27 19.91 11.65 -5.88
C ASP A 27 19.70 10.16 -5.66
N THR A 28 18.50 9.70 -6.06
CA THR A 28 18.41 8.66 -7.09
C THR A 28 17.45 9.10 -8.20
N GLN A 29 18.01 9.48 -9.34
CA GLN A 29 17.32 9.65 -10.60
C GLN A 29 16.87 8.27 -11.13
N GLN A 30 15.57 7.96 -11.08
CA GLN A 30 14.98 6.90 -11.90
C GLN A 30 13.59 7.31 -12.39
N THR A 31 13.53 7.67 -13.67
CA THR A 31 12.40 7.65 -14.61
C THR A 31 11.01 7.87 -14.00
N TYR A 32 10.55 9.13 -14.04
CA TYR A 32 9.15 9.48 -13.82
C TYR A 32 8.25 8.74 -14.83
N ARG A 33 7.56 7.69 -14.38
CA ARG A 33 6.28 7.29 -14.94
C ARG A 33 5.22 7.92 -14.06
N ASP A 34 4.37 8.76 -14.64
CA ASP A 34 3.37 9.57 -13.96
C ASP A 34 2.65 8.79 -12.83
N PHE A 35 2.96 9.15 -11.60
CA PHE A 35 2.25 8.73 -10.41
C PHE A 35 1.28 9.86 -10.04
N VAL A 36 0.01 9.71 -10.45
CA VAL A 36 -1.03 10.69 -10.09
C VAL A 36 -1.73 10.21 -8.81
N VAL A 37 -1.44 10.86 -7.69
CA VAL A 37 -2.18 10.69 -6.44
C VAL A 37 -3.43 11.56 -6.49
N PHE A 38 -4.61 10.96 -6.67
CA PHE A 38 -5.86 11.67 -6.48
C PHE A 38 -6.29 11.59 -5.01
N SER A 39 -6.02 12.65 -4.24
CA SER A 39 -6.60 12.82 -2.91
C SER A 39 -7.95 13.56 -2.98
N GLN A 40 -8.99 12.75 -2.82
CA GLN A 40 -10.33 13.07 -2.31
C GLN A 40 -11.36 13.85 -3.17
N ALA A 41 -12.57 13.30 -3.02
CA ALA A 41 -13.91 13.86 -3.13
C ALA A 41 -14.48 14.06 -4.54
N ASP A 42 -15.54 13.28 -4.79
CA ASP A 42 -16.59 13.43 -5.80
C ASP A 42 -16.44 14.62 -6.75
N GLN A 43 -16.26 14.31 -8.04
CA GLN A 43 -17.09 14.78 -9.16
C GLN A 43 -16.32 14.59 -10.49
N LEU A 44 -16.93 13.76 -11.35
CA LEU A 44 -16.89 13.80 -12.83
C LEU A 44 -15.57 13.42 -13.54
N ARG A 45 -15.65 12.31 -14.30
CA ARG A 45 -15.38 12.35 -15.74
C ARG A 45 -15.92 11.11 -16.45
N GLN A 46 -16.85 11.38 -17.36
CA GLN A 46 -17.19 10.53 -18.50
C GLN A 46 -15.89 10.09 -19.18
N TYR A 47 -15.66 8.78 -19.23
CA TYR A 47 -14.60 8.22 -20.05
C TYR A 47 -15.06 8.24 -21.51
N THR A 48 -14.58 9.24 -22.26
CA THR A 48 -14.61 9.21 -23.71
C THR A 48 -13.78 8.03 -24.22
N ASN A 49 -14.37 7.27 -25.14
CA ASN A 49 -13.80 6.09 -25.80
C ASN A 49 -12.39 6.33 -26.36
N SER A 50 -11.56 5.28 -26.26
CA SER A 50 -10.25 5.08 -26.90
C SER A 50 -9.13 5.95 -26.34
N GLN A 51 -8.25 5.35 -25.52
CA GLN A 51 -6.79 5.51 -25.39
C GLN A 51 -6.35 4.62 -24.20
N GLN A 52 -5.26 3.86 -24.35
CA GLN A 52 -4.74 2.95 -23.31
C GLN A 52 -4.66 3.66 -21.95
N THR A 53 -5.55 3.30 -21.03
CA THR A 53 -5.62 3.93 -19.71
C THR A 53 -4.82 3.09 -18.73
N ASN A 54 -3.80 3.71 -18.13
CA ASN A 54 -3.09 3.18 -16.98
C ASN A 54 -3.40 4.11 -15.82
N ALA A 55 -4.10 3.61 -14.80
CA ALA A 55 -4.49 4.37 -13.64
C ALA A 55 -4.34 3.53 -12.37
N VAL A 56 -3.83 4.17 -11.31
CA VAL A 56 -3.61 3.57 -10.01
C VAL A 56 -4.17 4.50 -8.94
N PHE A 57 -5.06 3.96 -8.10
CA PHE A 57 -5.67 4.66 -6.97
C PHE A 57 -5.30 3.92 -5.69
N ILE A 58 -4.69 4.63 -4.75
CA ILE A 58 -4.22 4.05 -3.48
C ILE A 58 -4.72 4.92 -2.33
N GLN A 59 -5.38 4.29 -1.37
CA GLN A 59 -5.72 4.88 -0.08
C GLN A 59 -5.18 4.01 1.05
N GLN A 60 -4.36 4.60 1.91
CA GLN A 60 -3.80 3.94 3.09
C GLN A 60 -4.17 4.76 4.32
N ILE A 61 -4.87 4.13 5.27
CA ILE A 61 -5.33 4.73 6.52
C ILE A 61 -4.87 3.84 7.67
N GLY A 62 -3.97 4.36 8.51
CA GLY A 62 -3.32 3.63 9.60
C GLY A 62 -1.82 3.47 9.39
N ASP A 63 -1.16 2.76 10.28
CA ASP A 63 0.30 2.73 10.38
C ASP A 63 0.91 1.53 9.64
N LYS A 64 2.07 1.74 9.02
CA LYS A 64 2.92 0.68 8.42
C LYS A 64 2.21 -0.18 7.37
N ASN A 65 1.23 0.36 6.65
CA ASN A 65 0.69 -0.31 5.48
C ASN A 65 1.69 -0.24 4.32
N THR A 66 1.87 -1.34 3.60
CA THR A 66 2.85 -1.44 2.50
C THR A 66 2.17 -1.94 1.22
N ILE A 67 2.59 -1.39 0.09
CA ILE A 67 2.19 -1.82 -1.25
C ILE A 67 3.46 -1.89 -2.11
N LEU A 68 3.70 -3.04 -2.71
CA LEU A 68 4.71 -3.25 -3.74
C LEU A 68 4.01 -3.74 -5.00
N SER A 69 4.04 -2.96 -6.07
CA SER A 69 3.37 -3.31 -7.32
C SER A 69 4.29 -3.15 -8.52
N ASN A 70 4.49 -4.25 -9.24
CA ASN A 70 5.19 -4.29 -10.51
C ASN A 70 4.28 -4.97 -11.55
N ILE A 71 3.66 -4.15 -12.39
CA ILE A 71 2.69 -4.59 -13.39
C ILE A 71 3.14 -4.11 -14.77
N GLN A 72 3.26 -5.05 -15.70
CA GLN A 72 3.53 -4.80 -17.10
C GLN A 72 2.30 -5.17 -17.94
N SER A 73 1.57 -4.17 -18.42
CA SER A 73 0.42 -4.37 -19.28
C SER A 73 0.18 -3.23 -20.26
N ASN A 74 -0.60 -3.51 -21.31
CA ASN A 74 -0.98 -2.51 -22.30
C ASN A 74 -2.03 -1.53 -21.72
N SER A 75 -2.84 -1.98 -20.77
CA SER A 75 -3.75 -1.14 -20.00
C SER A 75 -3.93 -1.66 -18.57
N SER A 76 -4.07 -0.74 -17.61
CA SER A 76 -4.19 -1.07 -16.20
C SER A 76 -5.15 -0.15 -15.46
N LEU A 77 -6.01 -0.73 -14.64
CA LEU A 77 -6.85 0.00 -13.70
C LEU A 77 -6.76 -0.69 -12.34
N ILE A 78 -6.08 -0.04 -11.40
CA ILE A 78 -5.78 -0.62 -10.09
C ILE A 78 -6.33 0.29 -9.01
N SER A 79 -7.17 -0.26 -8.14
CA SER A 79 -7.70 0.41 -6.96
C SER A 79 -7.33 -0.39 -5.72
N ILE A 80 -6.67 0.26 -4.77
CA ILE A 80 -6.19 -0.35 -3.54
C ILE A 80 -6.63 0.51 -2.35
N VAL A 81 -7.28 -0.11 -1.38
CA VAL A 81 -7.70 0.51 -0.12
C VAL A 81 -7.20 -0.34 1.05
N GLN A 82 -6.33 0.24 1.88
CA GLN A 82 -5.87 -0.35 3.14
C GLN A 82 -6.34 0.50 4.31
N LYS A 83 -7.15 -0.07 5.19
CA LYS A 83 -7.64 0.59 6.41
C LYS A 83 -7.34 -0.27 7.63
N GLY A 84 -6.41 0.20 8.46
CA GLY A 84 -5.87 -0.45 9.65
C GLY A 84 -4.34 -0.45 9.60
N ASN A 85 -3.70 -1.31 10.38
CA ASN A 85 -2.26 -1.27 10.58
C ASN A 85 -1.57 -2.51 10.01
N GLU A 86 -0.34 -2.33 9.53
CA GLU A 86 0.56 -3.42 9.12
C GLU A 86 -0.04 -4.32 8.02
N ASN A 87 -0.90 -3.77 7.15
CA ASN A 87 -1.37 -4.52 5.98
C ASN A 87 -0.36 -4.47 4.84
N ASP A 88 -0.27 -5.55 4.08
CA ASP A 88 0.70 -5.70 2.99
C ASP A 88 0.03 -6.16 1.69
N ILE A 89 0.44 -5.57 0.57
CA ILE A 89 0.03 -5.97 -0.77
C ILE A 89 1.26 -6.06 -1.66
N SER A 90 1.45 -7.21 -2.31
CA SER A 90 2.51 -7.47 -3.27
C SER A 90 1.92 -7.96 -4.59
N ILE A 91 2.19 -7.25 -5.68
CA ILE A 91 1.72 -7.59 -7.02
C ILE A 91 2.91 -7.65 -7.97
N ARG A 92 3.08 -8.78 -8.65
CA ARG A 92 4.03 -8.94 -9.74
C ARG A 92 3.34 -9.59 -10.93
N GLU A 93 2.99 -8.79 -11.93
CA GLU A 93 2.14 -9.26 -13.02
C GLU A 93 2.61 -8.81 -14.41
N GLN A 94 2.48 -9.69 -15.39
CA GLN A 94 2.53 -9.35 -16.81
C GLN A 94 1.23 -9.82 -17.48
N ALA A 95 0.52 -8.92 -18.14
CA ALA A 95 -0.78 -9.17 -18.76
C ALA A 95 -1.02 -8.26 -19.98
N ASP A 96 -2.01 -8.55 -20.82
CA ASP A 96 -2.45 -7.58 -21.85
C ASP A 96 -3.20 -6.43 -21.18
N ARG A 97 -4.10 -6.77 -20.26
CA ARG A 97 -4.89 -5.82 -19.47
C ARG A 97 -5.03 -6.29 -18.04
N THR A 98 -4.81 -5.38 -17.09
CA THR A 98 -4.89 -5.64 -15.66
C THR A 98 -5.97 -4.79 -15.00
N GLU A 99 -6.91 -5.42 -14.30
CA GLU A 99 -7.89 -4.74 -13.45
C GLU A 99 -7.81 -5.29 -12.02
N LYS A 100 -7.62 -4.42 -11.03
CA LYS A 100 -7.48 -4.83 -9.62
C LYS A 100 -8.37 -3.95 -8.74
N GLU A 101 -9.10 -4.59 -7.84
CA GLU A 101 -9.79 -3.92 -6.74
C GLU A 101 -9.46 -4.67 -5.44
N LEU A 102 -8.54 -4.12 -4.65
CA LEU A 102 -7.99 -4.79 -3.47
C LEU A 102 -8.31 -3.96 -2.23
N THR A 103 -9.09 -4.52 -1.32
CA THR A 103 -9.52 -3.86 -0.09
C THR A 103 -9.13 -4.68 1.13
N GLN A 104 -8.37 -4.08 2.05
CA GLN A 104 -7.98 -4.66 3.33
C GLN A 104 -8.54 -3.80 4.47
N LEU A 105 -9.47 -4.37 5.25
CA LEU A 105 -10.08 -3.74 6.41
C LEU A 105 -9.68 -4.51 7.67
N GLY A 106 -8.78 -3.92 8.46
CA GLY A 106 -8.25 -4.49 9.71
C GLY A 106 -6.73 -4.52 9.70
N ASN A 107 -6.11 -5.44 10.44
CA ASN A 107 -4.67 -5.38 10.74
C ASN A 107 -3.93 -6.63 10.26
N ARG A 108 -2.67 -6.48 9.83
CA ARG A 108 -1.79 -7.59 9.46
C ARG A 108 -2.37 -8.52 8.39
N ASN A 109 -3.18 -7.98 7.49
CA ASN A 109 -3.66 -8.73 6.33
C ASN A 109 -2.63 -8.65 5.19
N SER A 110 -2.54 -9.69 4.37
CA SER A 110 -1.59 -9.79 3.27
C SER A 110 -2.27 -10.30 1.99
N ILE A 111 -1.97 -9.62 0.87
CA ILE A 111 -2.33 -10.05 -0.49
C ILE A 111 -1.04 -10.20 -1.30
N GLU A 112 -0.84 -11.36 -1.93
CA GLU A 112 0.20 -11.55 -2.94
C GLU A 112 -0.41 -12.08 -4.22
N GLU A 113 -0.14 -11.42 -5.34
CA GLU A 113 -0.52 -11.89 -6.66
C GLU A 113 0.70 -11.93 -7.58
N ILE A 114 0.99 -13.10 -8.14
CA ILE A 114 2.07 -13.31 -9.10
C ILE A 114 1.51 -13.98 -10.35
N GLY A 115 1.75 -13.42 -11.53
CA GLY A 115 1.33 -14.03 -12.79
C GLY A 115 2.07 -13.46 -14.00
N PHE A 116 2.43 -14.30 -14.96
CA PHE A 116 3.16 -13.88 -16.16
C PHE A 116 2.48 -14.44 -17.40
N ASN A 117 1.47 -13.74 -17.90
CA ASN A 117 0.80 -14.11 -19.14
C ASN A 117 0.38 -12.86 -19.93
N ALA A 118 1.30 -12.37 -20.76
CA ALA A 118 1.15 -11.14 -21.53
C ALA A 118 -0.04 -11.12 -22.51
N GLY A 119 -0.63 -12.26 -22.84
CA GLY A 119 -1.75 -12.35 -23.78
C GLY A 119 -3.14 -12.36 -23.14
N LEU A 120 -3.23 -12.32 -21.80
CA LEU A 120 -4.50 -12.44 -21.09
C LEU A 120 -4.93 -11.15 -20.40
N VAL A 121 -6.24 -11.04 -20.22
CA VAL A 121 -6.85 -10.08 -19.30
C VAL A 121 -6.88 -10.70 -17.91
N THR A 122 -6.33 -10.00 -16.94
CA THR A 122 -6.33 -10.36 -15.52
C THR A 122 -7.22 -9.40 -14.76
N LYS A 123 -8.28 -9.91 -14.13
CA LYS A 123 -9.10 -9.13 -13.19
C LYS A 123 -9.20 -9.84 -11.84
N SER A 124 -8.93 -9.09 -10.77
CA SER A 124 -9.18 -9.58 -9.41
C SER A 124 -9.82 -8.53 -8.51
N GLU A 125 -10.82 -8.97 -7.76
CA GLU A 125 -11.46 -8.24 -6.68
C GLU A 125 -11.22 -9.03 -5.39
N VAL A 126 -10.52 -8.44 -4.42
CA VAL A 126 -10.19 -9.09 -3.15
C VAL A 126 -10.59 -8.19 -2.00
N LEU A 127 -11.48 -8.68 -1.15
CA LEU A 127 -11.91 -8.01 0.08
C LEU A 127 -11.51 -8.85 1.29
N GLN A 128 -10.61 -8.32 2.12
CA GLN A 128 -10.24 -8.89 3.42
C GLN A 128 -10.85 -8.03 4.54
N GLN A 129 -11.60 -8.64 5.46
CA GLN A 129 -12.17 -7.98 6.64
C GLN A 129 -11.82 -8.76 7.92
N GLY A 130 -10.83 -8.27 8.68
CA GLY A 130 -10.39 -8.89 9.92
C GLY A 130 -8.88 -8.78 10.14
N SER A 131 -8.24 -9.82 10.66
CA SER A 131 -6.80 -9.77 10.96
C SER A 131 -6.08 -11.05 10.58
N GLU A 132 -4.80 -10.94 10.22
CA GLU A 132 -3.97 -12.09 9.81
C GLU A 132 -4.55 -12.87 8.61
N LEU A 133 -5.32 -12.20 7.75
CA LEU A 133 -5.86 -12.83 6.53
C LEU A 133 -4.81 -12.81 5.43
N LYS A 134 -4.59 -13.96 4.79
CA LYS A 134 -3.58 -14.13 3.72
C LYS A 134 -4.24 -14.62 2.44
N PHE A 135 -4.16 -13.81 1.39
CA PHE A 135 -4.60 -14.19 0.06
C PHE A 135 -3.38 -14.32 -0.85
N ARG A 136 -3.23 -15.47 -1.51
CA ARG A 136 -2.10 -15.76 -2.42
C ARG A 136 -2.63 -16.27 -3.76
N ARG A 137 -2.30 -15.59 -4.85
CA ARG A 137 -2.64 -16.01 -6.21
C ARG A 137 -1.37 -16.24 -7.02
N TYR A 138 -1.24 -17.41 -7.62
CA TYR A 138 -0.15 -17.77 -8.51
C TYR A 138 -0.68 -18.15 -9.89
N GLY A 139 -0.11 -17.53 -10.93
CA GLY A 139 -0.46 -17.74 -12.32
C GLY A 139 -1.74 -17.02 -12.76
N SER A 140 -2.10 -17.18 -14.04
CA SER A 140 -3.28 -16.59 -14.68
C SER A 140 -3.65 -17.40 -15.91
N ASN A 141 -4.89 -17.89 -15.95
CA ASN A 141 -5.48 -18.60 -17.09
C ASN A 141 -6.91 -18.10 -17.39
N SER A 142 -7.53 -18.64 -18.43
CA SER A 142 -8.85 -18.21 -18.91
C SER A 142 -9.98 -18.35 -17.87
N LEU A 143 -9.89 -19.31 -16.94
CA LEU A 143 -10.87 -19.46 -15.86
C LEU A 143 -10.74 -18.37 -14.79
N SER A 144 -9.55 -17.78 -14.64
CA SER A 144 -9.25 -16.76 -13.62
C SER A 144 -9.46 -15.32 -14.07
N LYS A 145 -10.10 -15.12 -15.23
CA LYS A 145 -10.32 -13.82 -15.86
C LYS A 145 -11.01 -12.79 -14.97
N ASP A 146 -11.94 -13.19 -14.10
CA ASP A 146 -12.74 -12.29 -13.24
C ASP A 146 -12.91 -12.91 -11.85
N MET A 147 -11.80 -12.97 -11.12
CA MET A 147 -11.77 -13.61 -9.81
C MET A 147 -12.25 -12.65 -8.72
N LYS A 148 -13.21 -13.09 -7.90
CA LYS A 148 -13.69 -12.34 -6.74
C LYS A 148 -13.52 -13.14 -5.47
N VAL A 149 -12.88 -12.57 -4.46
CA VAL A 149 -12.59 -13.23 -3.19
C VAL A 149 -12.99 -12.32 -2.03
N LYS A 150 -13.80 -12.86 -1.12
CA LYS A 150 -14.13 -12.22 0.15
C LYS A 150 -13.66 -13.09 1.30
N MET A 151 -12.81 -12.56 2.16
CA MET A 151 -12.27 -13.22 3.34
C MET A 151 -12.65 -12.42 4.59
N THR A 152 -13.22 -13.08 5.59
CA THR A 152 -13.60 -12.45 6.86
C THR A 152 -13.12 -13.26 8.07
N GLY A 153 -12.79 -12.57 9.16
CA GLY A 153 -12.41 -13.18 10.44
C GLY A 153 -10.91 -13.09 10.72
N THR A 154 -10.36 -14.09 11.41
CA THR A 154 -8.97 -14.05 11.87
C THR A 154 -8.20 -15.28 11.39
N ASP A 155 -6.93 -15.08 11.04
CA ASP A 155 -5.93 -16.13 10.78
C ASP A 155 -6.39 -17.17 9.74
N LYS A 156 -6.78 -16.68 8.55
CA LYS A 156 -7.20 -17.53 7.43
C LYS A 156 -6.33 -17.31 6.22
N THR A 157 -6.05 -18.38 5.49
CA THR A 157 -5.29 -18.33 4.25
C THR A 157 -6.10 -18.91 3.10
N ILE A 158 -6.15 -18.19 1.97
CA ILE A 158 -6.63 -18.71 0.68
C ILE A 158 -5.46 -18.69 -0.29
N ILE A 159 -5.23 -19.81 -0.97
CA ILE A 159 -4.20 -19.95 -2.01
C ILE A 159 -4.88 -20.43 -3.28
N ILE A 160 -4.67 -19.71 -4.38
CA ILE A 160 -5.18 -20.04 -5.71
C ILE A 160 -3.99 -20.22 -6.65
N ARG A 161 -4.01 -21.31 -7.43
CA ARG A 161 -2.98 -21.67 -8.41
C ARG A 161 -3.64 -21.92 -9.76
N ASN A 162 -3.34 -21.07 -10.73
CA ASN A 162 -3.91 -21.09 -12.08
C ASN A 162 -2.78 -21.11 -13.10
N PHE A 163 -2.39 -22.32 -13.54
CA PHE A 163 -1.40 -22.52 -14.60
C PHE A 163 -2.09 -22.88 -15.92
#